data_AF-A0A847UVH0-F1
#
_entry.id   AF-A0A847UVH0-F1
#
_cell.length_a   1.000
_cell.length_b   1.000
_cell.length_c   1.000
_cell.angle_alpha   90.00
_cell.angle_beta   90.00
_cell.angle_gamma   90.00
#
_symmetry.space_group_name_H-M   'P 1'
#
loop_
_entity.id
_entity.type
_entity.pdbx_description
1 polymer ?
#
loop_
_entity_poly.entity_id
_entity_poly.type
_entity_poly.pdbx_seq_one_letter_code
_entity_poly.pdbx_strand_id
1 'polypeptide(L)'
;MDISFSTEKTGKVGLAGHIGVSHAHSHSGFVQEDGAGFSVLGKLFHLAAQVDLRIAQIEVATDQGKISITLEGGGCGTAVARCGITPAEAALMQTALGKNGLCPQTLATTIFGRVHGQGVLEIPATFIAALARAVVATFLARYPDKFHFFEEDTPQSCGCYLGAILQINGVPVSTMLTVNAGLGGLGPNEDTEGNVPVGNKGLLMDILGMKTLPTIIIESKAYVPFWKEVIENTTLIVRANQEHDNSVVGDCLAAAAESLGYPVYLPPNPYPRRSGALKEATQAIGQKIIDLGNRFAKADNCGEKNAIAGELATLVKHDLGGVVFMSNGVNDIVDHGGLLPGTAAVISSAVSKEYISHHQIPMLTDDDLEMYAQTIVVAINMLQSRFSEAECLLRERAIDNLQLAAMTRSSLTGSA
;
A
#
# COMPACT_ATOMS: atom_id res chain seq x y z
N MET A 1 8.12 -23.43 -0.16
CA MET A 1 8.60 -22.44 0.82
C MET A 1 8.37 -23.02 2.20
N ASP A 2 9.36 -22.99 3.09
CA ASP A 2 9.18 -23.41 4.50
C ASP A 2 8.89 -22.16 5.33
N ILE A 3 7.63 -22.00 5.75
CA ILE A 3 7.14 -20.81 6.46
C ILE A 3 6.31 -21.25 7.67
N SER A 4 6.69 -20.76 8.85
CA SER A 4 5.96 -20.98 10.10
C SER A 4 6.03 -19.74 10.99
N PHE A 5 5.38 -19.75 12.15
CA PHE A 5 5.68 -18.76 13.19
C PHE A 5 7.07 -19.02 13.79
N SER A 6 7.81 -17.96 14.07
CA SER A 6 9.09 -18.04 14.77
C SER A 6 8.89 -18.13 16.29
N THR A 7 9.88 -18.68 16.99
CA THR A 7 10.00 -18.62 18.45
C THR A 7 10.83 -17.42 18.91
N GLU A 8 11.47 -16.72 17.97
CA GLU A 8 12.26 -15.52 18.27
C GLU A 8 11.37 -14.35 18.67
N LYS A 9 11.91 -13.44 19.49
CA LYS A 9 11.20 -12.23 19.92
C LYS A 9 11.25 -11.09 18.91
N THR A 10 12.23 -11.11 18.01
CA THR A 10 12.41 -10.16 16.92
C THR A 10 13.01 -10.88 15.72
N GLY A 11 12.77 -10.36 14.52
CA GLY A 11 13.40 -10.82 13.29
C GLY A 11 14.84 -10.33 13.13
N LYS A 12 15.50 -10.84 12.08
CA LYS A 12 16.77 -10.32 11.52
C LYS A 12 16.55 -9.52 10.23
N VAL A 13 15.39 -9.68 9.62
CA VAL A 13 14.95 -8.97 8.41
C VAL A 13 13.55 -8.44 8.67
N GLY A 14 13.28 -7.22 8.23
CA GLY A 14 11.93 -6.67 8.15
C GLY A 14 11.27 -7.05 6.82
N LEU A 15 9.97 -7.32 6.85
CA LEU A 15 9.15 -7.44 5.65
C LEU A 15 7.86 -6.65 5.87
N ALA A 16 7.69 -5.58 5.11
CA ALA A 16 6.53 -4.72 5.19
C ALA A 16 5.75 -4.74 3.88
N GLY A 17 4.43 -4.67 3.98
CA GLY A 17 3.54 -4.58 2.83
C GLY A 17 2.26 -3.90 3.25
N HIS A 18 1.61 -3.22 2.32
CA HIS A 18 0.43 -2.44 2.63
C HIS A 18 -0.66 -2.58 1.56
N ILE A 19 -1.82 -2.00 1.87
CA ILE A 19 -2.84 -1.66 0.90
C ILE A 19 -3.21 -0.18 1.06
N GLY A 20 -2.95 0.63 0.03
CA GLY A 20 -3.53 1.96 -0.11
C GLY A 20 -4.95 1.85 -0.63
N VAL A 21 -5.95 1.97 0.25
CA VAL A 21 -7.35 1.71 -0.10
C VAL A 21 -7.79 2.60 -1.26
N SER A 22 -8.06 1.98 -2.42
CA SER A 22 -8.43 2.68 -3.66
C SER A 22 -7.41 3.69 -4.19
N HIS A 23 -6.13 3.56 -3.83
CA HIS A 23 -5.07 4.39 -4.39
C HIS A 23 -4.71 3.95 -5.83
N ALA A 24 -5.67 4.01 -6.74
CA ALA A 24 -5.52 3.45 -8.07
C ALA A 24 -4.82 4.39 -9.06
N HIS A 25 -4.82 5.69 -8.80
CA HIS A 25 -4.22 6.69 -9.69
C HIS A 25 -3.36 7.67 -8.93
N SER A 26 -2.29 8.11 -9.58
CA SER A 26 -1.44 9.20 -9.12
C SER A 26 -1.02 10.06 -10.31
N HIS A 27 -0.44 11.22 -9.99
CA HIS A 27 0.05 12.20 -10.96
C HIS A 27 0.94 11.58 -12.05
N SER A 28 1.07 12.28 -13.17
CA SER A 28 1.87 11.85 -14.33
C SER A 28 1.34 10.58 -15.02
N GLY A 29 0.07 10.24 -14.83
CA GLY A 29 -0.59 9.11 -15.50
C GLY A 29 -0.26 7.74 -14.91
N PHE A 30 0.29 7.71 -13.69
CA PHE A 30 0.55 6.50 -12.95
C PHE A 30 -0.77 5.82 -12.53
N VAL A 31 -0.84 4.50 -12.67
CA VAL A 31 -2.04 3.71 -12.33
C VAL A 31 -1.61 2.42 -11.65
N GLN A 32 -2.25 2.03 -10.55
CA GLN A 32 -1.79 0.88 -9.77
C GLN A 32 -2.90 0.03 -9.16
N GLU A 33 -2.55 -1.24 -8.95
CA GLU A 33 -3.11 -2.07 -7.89
C GLU A 33 -2.18 -1.97 -6.67
N ASP A 34 -2.61 -1.16 -5.72
CA ASP A 34 -1.88 -0.77 -4.52
C ASP A 34 -2.06 -1.76 -3.34
N GLY A 35 -2.79 -2.85 -3.55
CA GLY A 35 -2.97 -3.93 -2.58
C GLY A 35 -1.95 -5.07 -2.67
N ALA A 36 -0.91 -4.95 -3.50
CA ALA A 36 0.03 -6.05 -3.75
C ALA A 36 0.80 -6.45 -2.48
N GLY A 37 1.33 -5.48 -1.72
CA GLY A 37 2.05 -5.76 -0.48
C GLY A 37 1.20 -6.49 0.56
N PHE A 38 -0.04 -6.02 0.75
CA PHE A 38 -1.04 -6.66 1.61
C PHE A 38 -1.32 -8.10 1.17
N SER A 39 -1.56 -8.32 -0.12
CA SER A 39 -1.95 -9.63 -0.66
C SER A 39 -0.80 -10.64 -0.56
N VAL A 40 0.43 -10.21 -0.82
CA VAL A 40 1.63 -11.06 -0.69
C VAL A 40 1.89 -11.40 0.77
N LEU A 41 1.89 -10.42 1.68
CA LEU A 41 2.05 -10.72 3.12
C LEU A 41 0.91 -11.59 3.65
N GLY A 42 -0.34 -11.34 3.24
CA GLY A 42 -1.47 -12.18 3.59
C GLY A 42 -1.30 -13.62 3.10
N LYS A 43 -0.72 -13.84 1.91
CA LYS A 43 -0.34 -15.16 1.42
C LYS A 43 0.72 -15.82 2.31
N LEU A 44 1.78 -15.09 2.69
CA LEU A 44 2.81 -15.60 3.59
C LEU A 44 2.26 -15.94 4.98
N PHE A 45 1.34 -15.12 5.51
CA PHE A 45 0.59 -15.43 6.73
C PHE A 45 -0.26 -16.68 6.57
N HIS A 46 -0.99 -16.84 5.45
CA HIS A 46 -1.78 -18.04 5.20
C HIS A 46 -0.93 -19.31 5.16
N LEU A 47 0.31 -19.24 4.64
CA LEU A 47 1.25 -20.36 4.65
C LEU A 47 1.70 -20.74 6.08
N ALA A 48 1.84 -19.77 6.99
CA ALA A 48 2.15 -20.02 8.41
C ALA A 48 0.91 -20.39 9.26
N ALA A 49 -0.25 -19.86 8.88
CA ALA A 49 -1.50 -19.86 9.61
C ALA A 49 -2.65 -20.09 8.63
N GLN A 50 -2.96 -21.36 8.36
CA GLN A 50 -4.02 -21.72 7.42
C GLN A 50 -5.38 -21.24 7.93
N VAL A 51 -5.91 -20.21 7.25
CA VAL A 51 -7.23 -19.63 7.49
C VAL A 51 -8.03 -19.57 6.20
N ASP A 52 -9.34 -19.76 6.28
CA ASP A 52 -10.23 -19.60 5.15
C ASP A 52 -10.59 -18.12 4.96
N LEU A 53 -10.08 -17.51 3.89
CA LEU A 53 -10.31 -16.10 3.56
C LEU A 53 -11.48 -15.90 2.59
N ARG A 54 -12.29 -16.93 2.32
CA ARG A 54 -13.49 -16.77 1.50
C ARG A 54 -14.52 -15.91 2.21
N ILE A 55 -15.22 -15.07 1.45
CA ILE A 55 -16.26 -14.19 1.98
C ILE A 55 -17.51 -15.02 2.27
N ALA A 56 -17.86 -15.15 3.54
CA ALA A 56 -19.04 -15.89 4.01
C ALA A 56 -20.31 -15.02 3.97
N GLN A 57 -20.19 -13.76 4.36
CA GLN A 57 -21.33 -12.85 4.50
C GLN A 57 -20.94 -11.41 4.22
N ILE A 58 -21.86 -10.67 3.56
CA ILE A 58 -21.79 -9.23 3.38
C ILE A 58 -23.10 -8.61 3.85
N GLU A 59 -23.02 -7.77 4.88
CA GLU A 59 -24.14 -6.99 5.38
C GLU A 59 -23.96 -5.53 4.99
N VAL A 60 -25.02 -4.94 4.44
CA VAL A 60 -25.01 -3.54 4.00
C VAL A 60 -26.15 -2.81 4.69
N ALA A 61 -25.81 -1.86 5.56
CA ALA A 61 -26.76 -0.94 6.15
C ALA A 61 -26.80 0.34 5.28
N THR A 62 -27.72 0.35 4.32
CA THR A 62 -27.80 1.36 3.26
C THR A 62 -28.00 2.78 3.77
N ASP A 63 -28.80 2.94 4.82
CA ASP A 63 -29.11 4.19 5.52
C ASP A 63 -27.90 4.75 6.29
N GLN A 64 -27.02 3.87 6.76
CA GLN A 64 -25.82 4.22 7.52
C GLN A 64 -24.55 4.29 6.66
N GLY A 65 -24.64 3.97 5.37
CA GLY A 65 -23.47 3.86 4.50
C GLY A 65 -22.46 2.80 4.96
N LYS A 66 -22.88 1.83 5.78
CA LYS A 66 -21.99 0.87 6.43
C LYS A 66 -21.95 -0.46 5.69
N ILE A 67 -20.74 -0.96 5.48
CA ILE A 67 -20.46 -2.29 4.93
C ILE A 67 -19.78 -3.12 6.02
N SER A 68 -20.32 -4.30 6.32
CA SER A 68 -19.69 -5.32 7.17
C SER A 68 -19.42 -6.57 6.34
N ILE A 69 -18.20 -7.10 6.41
CA ILE A 69 -17.80 -8.32 5.69
C ILE A 69 -17.28 -9.33 6.68
N THR A 70 -17.83 -10.53 6.66
CA THR A 70 -17.37 -11.67 7.46
C THR A 70 -16.77 -12.74 6.56
N LEU A 71 -15.59 -13.25 6.91
CA LEU A 71 -14.94 -14.35 6.21
C LEU A 71 -15.24 -15.68 6.88
N GLU A 72 -15.13 -16.79 6.14
CA GLU A 72 -15.32 -18.16 6.64
C GLU A 72 -14.38 -18.49 7.82
N GLY A 73 -13.19 -17.89 7.82
CA GLY A 73 -12.24 -17.96 8.94
C GLY A 73 -12.71 -17.28 10.21
N GLY A 74 -13.82 -16.54 10.19
CA GLY A 74 -14.50 -15.94 11.35
C GLY A 74 -14.15 -14.48 11.64
N GLY A 75 -13.22 -13.87 10.90
CA GLY A 75 -12.93 -12.44 11.03
C GLY A 75 -14.00 -11.58 10.37
N CYS A 76 -14.30 -10.44 11.00
CA CYS A 76 -15.25 -9.46 10.50
C CYS A 76 -14.58 -8.09 10.42
N GLY A 77 -14.77 -7.41 9.28
CA GLY A 77 -14.31 -6.04 9.04
C GLY A 77 -15.47 -5.14 8.71
N THR A 78 -15.35 -3.86 9.06
CA THR A 78 -16.38 -2.85 8.82
C THR A 78 -15.76 -1.56 8.32
N ALA A 79 -16.43 -0.89 7.40
CA ALA A 79 -16.13 0.48 7.01
C ALA A 79 -17.43 1.24 6.67
N VAL A 80 -17.35 2.57 6.67
CA VAL A 80 -18.47 3.46 6.43
C VAL A 80 -18.13 4.43 5.29
N ALA A 81 -19.01 4.56 4.31
CA ALA A 81 -18.98 5.56 3.26
C ALA A 81 -19.65 6.87 3.74
N ARG A 82 -19.26 8.03 3.20
CA ARG A 82 -19.93 9.30 3.53
C ARG A 82 -21.29 9.38 2.86
N CYS A 83 -21.33 8.98 1.60
CA CYS A 83 -22.55 8.81 0.85
C CYS A 83 -23.21 7.49 1.27
N GLY A 84 -24.53 7.49 1.47
CA GLY A 84 -25.28 6.26 1.71
C GLY A 84 -25.10 5.25 0.56
N ILE A 85 -25.49 4.00 0.79
CA ILE A 85 -25.31 2.93 -0.20
C ILE A 85 -26.64 2.64 -0.88
N THR A 86 -26.66 2.60 -2.20
CA THR A 86 -27.85 2.23 -2.96
C THR A 86 -28.10 0.72 -2.91
N PRO A 87 -29.36 0.26 -3.08
CA PRO A 87 -29.65 -1.17 -3.21
C PRO A 87 -28.91 -1.86 -4.37
N ALA A 88 -28.63 -1.13 -5.46
CA ALA A 88 -27.88 -1.67 -6.61
C ALA A 88 -26.42 -1.92 -6.26
N GLU A 89 -25.77 -1.00 -5.56
CA GLU A 89 -24.41 -1.17 -5.06
C GLU A 89 -24.33 -2.31 -4.05
N ALA A 90 -25.30 -2.40 -3.13
CA ALA A 90 -25.41 -3.53 -2.21
C ALA A 90 -25.52 -4.87 -2.96
N ALA A 91 -26.33 -4.92 -4.04
CA ALA A 91 -26.47 -6.11 -4.86
C ALA A 91 -25.18 -6.48 -5.61
N LEU A 92 -24.42 -5.50 -6.12
CA LEU A 92 -23.11 -5.75 -6.73
C LEU A 92 -22.15 -6.41 -5.72
N MET A 93 -22.10 -5.91 -4.48
CA MET A 93 -21.25 -6.49 -3.43
C MET A 93 -21.56 -7.97 -3.16
N GLN A 94 -22.83 -8.39 -3.24
CA GLN A 94 -23.21 -9.79 -3.01
C GLN A 94 -22.57 -10.75 -4.03
N THR A 95 -22.14 -10.26 -5.20
CA THR A 95 -21.38 -11.08 -6.16
C THR A 95 -19.98 -11.47 -5.68
N ALA A 96 -19.54 -10.94 -4.53
CA ALA A 96 -18.29 -11.31 -3.87
C ALA A 96 -18.41 -12.54 -2.96
N LEU A 97 -19.63 -12.97 -2.60
CA LEU A 97 -19.84 -14.13 -1.72
C LEU A 97 -19.14 -15.37 -2.28
N GLY A 98 -18.44 -16.10 -1.42
CA GLY A 98 -17.66 -17.29 -1.74
C GLY A 98 -16.31 -17.02 -2.44
N LYS A 99 -16.02 -15.78 -2.86
CA LYS A 99 -14.71 -15.42 -3.44
C LYS A 99 -13.66 -15.20 -2.34
N ASN A 100 -12.40 -15.35 -2.71
CA ASN A 100 -11.27 -15.13 -1.81
C ASN A 100 -11.08 -13.62 -1.55
N GLY A 101 -10.98 -13.25 -0.27
CA GLY A 101 -10.77 -11.88 0.18
C GLY A 101 -9.32 -11.37 0.14
N LEU A 102 -8.35 -12.20 -0.24
CA LEU A 102 -6.91 -11.89 -0.14
C LEU A 102 -6.44 -10.71 -0.99
N CYS A 103 -7.10 -10.42 -2.12
CA CYS A 103 -6.79 -9.28 -3.00
C CYS A 103 -7.96 -8.27 -3.03
N PRO A 104 -8.15 -7.43 -1.99
CA PRO A 104 -9.36 -6.63 -1.85
C PRO A 104 -9.62 -5.66 -3.01
N GLN A 105 -8.60 -4.95 -3.48
CA GLN A 105 -8.75 -3.95 -4.54
C GLN A 105 -8.98 -4.60 -5.91
N THR A 106 -8.24 -5.65 -6.26
CA THR A 106 -8.53 -6.48 -7.45
C THR A 106 -9.96 -7.03 -7.44
N LEU A 107 -10.44 -7.53 -6.29
CA LEU A 107 -11.82 -8.02 -6.17
C LEU A 107 -12.85 -6.88 -6.34
N ALA A 108 -12.59 -5.71 -5.76
CA ALA A 108 -13.43 -4.54 -5.94
C ALA A 108 -13.47 -4.08 -7.41
N THR A 109 -12.33 -4.03 -8.10
CA THR A 109 -12.28 -3.74 -9.55
C THR A 109 -13.10 -4.74 -10.34
N THR A 110 -13.09 -6.03 -9.97
CA THR A 110 -13.89 -7.07 -10.63
C THR A 110 -15.40 -6.87 -10.44
N ILE A 111 -15.81 -6.40 -9.26
CA ILE A 111 -17.23 -6.24 -8.89
C ILE A 111 -17.82 -4.93 -9.42
N PHE A 112 -17.07 -3.83 -9.26
CA PHE A 112 -17.53 -2.47 -9.55
C PHE A 112 -17.00 -1.92 -10.88
N GLY A 113 -16.06 -2.61 -11.52
CA GLY A 113 -15.43 -2.22 -12.79
C GLY A 113 -14.26 -1.24 -12.64
N ARG A 114 -14.42 -0.16 -11.85
CA ARG A 114 -13.36 0.79 -11.53
C ARG A 114 -13.28 1.06 -10.04
N VAL A 115 -12.09 1.44 -9.60
CA VAL A 115 -11.79 1.87 -8.23
C VAL A 115 -11.06 3.21 -8.31
N HIS A 116 -11.49 4.18 -7.52
CA HIS A 116 -10.87 5.51 -7.45
C HIS A 116 -10.97 6.03 -6.01
N GLY A 117 -9.85 6.46 -5.45
CA GLY A 117 -9.79 7.13 -4.17
C GLY A 117 -10.24 8.59 -4.26
N GLN A 118 -9.74 9.42 -3.34
CA GLN A 118 -10.00 10.86 -3.26
C GLN A 118 -11.49 11.20 -3.16
N GLY A 119 -12.30 10.28 -2.65
CA GLY A 119 -13.76 10.39 -2.57
C GLY A 119 -14.48 10.31 -3.93
N VAL A 120 -13.81 9.87 -5.00
CA VAL A 120 -14.43 9.74 -6.34
C VAL A 120 -15.34 8.52 -6.41
N LEU A 121 -14.89 7.37 -5.91
CA LEU A 121 -15.70 6.15 -5.80
C LEU A 121 -15.66 5.62 -4.37
N GLU A 122 -16.48 6.22 -3.50
CA GLU A 122 -16.52 5.89 -2.08
C GLU A 122 -16.91 4.45 -1.80
N ILE A 123 -17.88 3.91 -2.56
CA ILE A 123 -18.42 2.58 -2.29
C ILE A 123 -17.39 1.46 -2.52
N PRO A 124 -16.66 1.40 -3.66
CA PRO A 124 -15.54 0.49 -3.81
C PRO A 124 -14.47 0.69 -2.72
N ALA A 125 -14.13 1.92 -2.35
CA ALA A 125 -13.14 2.19 -1.29
C ALA A 125 -13.58 1.64 0.07
N THR A 126 -14.83 1.86 0.45
CA THR A 126 -15.42 1.33 1.69
C THR A 126 -15.46 -0.21 1.66
N PHE A 127 -15.78 -0.83 0.53
CA PHE A 127 -15.74 -2.28 0.37
C PHE A 127 -14.31 -2.83 0.57
N ILE A 128 -13.31 -2.21 -0.06
CA ILE A 128 -11.89 -2.58 0.07
C ILE A 128 -11.44 -2.48 1.52
N ALA A 129 -11.75 -1.37 2.21
CA ALA A 129 -11.40 -1.18 3.61
C ALA A 129 -12.06 -2.23 4.52
N ALA A 130 -13.36 -2.48 4.35
CA ALA A 130 -14.07 -3.50 5.13
C ALA A 130 -13.48 -4.90 4.91
N LEU A 131 -13.15 -5.24 3.66
CA LEU A 131 -12.58 -6.55 3.31
C LEU A 131 -11.15 -6.73 3.83
N ALA A 132 -10.28 -5.72 3.66
CA ALA A 132 -8.92 -5.75 4.17
C ALA A 132 -8.90 -5.92 5.70
N ARG A 133 -9.79 -5.20 6.41
CA ARG A 133 -9.97 -5.35 7.86
C ARG A 133 -10.52 -6.74 8.23
N ALA A 134 -11.40 -7.34 7.43
CA ALA A 134 -11.93 -8.68 7.68
C ALA A 134 -10.83 -9.76 7.55
N VAL A 135 -9.91 -9.61 6.59
CA VAL A 135 -8.74 -10.49 6.45
C VAL A 135 -7.82 -10.36 7.67
N VAL A 136 -7.49 -9.14 8.09
CA VAL A 136 -6.69 -8.90 9.30
C VAL A 136 -7.35 -9.52 10.54
N ALA A 137 -8.64 -9.27 10.74
CA ALA A 137 -9.41 -9.82 11.84
C ALA A 137 -9.46 -11.36 11.82
N THR A 138 -9.42 -11.98 10.64
CA THR A 138 -9.45 -13.44 10.51
C THR A 138 -8.18 -14.08 11.04
N PHE A 139 -7.01 -13.53 10.71
CA PHE A 139 -5.74 -13.98 11.29
C PHE A 139 -5.70 -13.79 12.80
N LEU A 140 -6.12 -12.61 13.27
CA LEU A 140 -6.12 -12.30 14.71
C LEU A 140 -7.07 -13.20 15.51
N ALA A 141 -8.27 -13.48 14.99
CA ALA A 141 -9.25 -14.33 15.65
C ALA A 141 -8.78 -15.79 15.78
N ARG A 142 -8.05 -16.30 14.78
CA ARG A 142 -7.57 -17.69 14.75
C ARG A 142 -6.25 -17.90 15.46
N TYR A 143 -5.39 -16.89 15.48
CA TYR A 143 -4.04 -16.97 16.07
C TYR A 143 -3.74 -15.74 16.95
N PRO A 144 -4.54 -15.46 18.00
CA PRO A 144 -4.43 -14.24 18.80
C PRO A 144 -3.07 -14.10 19.51
N ASP A 145 -2.44 -15.21 19.88
CA ASP A 145 -1.13 -15.21 20.56
C ASP A 145 0.05 -15.08 19.61
N LYS A 146 -0.18 -15.08 18.30
CA LYS A 146 0.87 -15.03 17.26
C LYS A 146 0.98 -13.68 16.58
N PHE A 147 -0.07 -12.87 16.63
CA PHE A 147 -0.13 -11.58 15.99
C PHE A 147 -0.23 -10.45 17.00
N HIS A 148 0.40 -9.33 16.68
CA HIS A 148 0.20 -8.04 17.32
C HIS A 148 -0.64 -7.16 16.41
N PHE A 149 -1.64 -6.50 16.98
CA PHE A 149 -2.59 -5.67 16.26
C PHE A 149 -2.67 -4.29 16.89
N PHE A 150 -2.74 -3.27 16.05
CA PHE A 150 -3.05 -1.91 16.46
C PHE A 150 -3.97 -1.25 15.43
N GLU A 151 -4.88 -0.39 15.89
CA GLU A 151 -5.58 0.53 15.00
C GLU A 151 -4.63 1.63 14.53
N GLU A 152 -4.89 2.17 13.34
CA GLU A 152 -4.17 3.35 12.87
C GLU A 152 -4.67 4.60 13.61
N ASP A 153 -3.72 5.44 14.03
CA ASP A 153 -3.95 6.65 14.84
C ASP A 153 -3.62 7.95 14.10
N THR A 154 -3.35 7.89 12.80
CA THR A 154 -3.22 9.09 11.97
C THR A 154 -4.59 9.77 11.81
N PRO A 155 -4.63 11.11 11.74
CA PRO A 155 -5.88 11.84 11.62
C PRO A 155 -6.71 11.37 10.43
N GLN A 156 -8.01 11.21 10.63
CA GLN A 156 -8.97 10.77 9.61
C GLN A 156 -8.71 9.36 9.04
N SER A 157 -7.92 8.52 9.71
CA SER A 157 -7.75 7.11 9.32
C SER A 157 -8.84 6.19 9.91
N CYS A 158 -9.13 5.11 9.20
CA CYS A 158 -9.81 3.91 9.68
C CYS A 158 -9.00 2.63 9.38
N GLY A 159 -7.72 2.79 9.12
CA GLY A 159 -6.74 1.75 8.86
C GLY A 159 -6.37 0.94 10.10
N CYS A 160 -5.47 -0.02 9.92
CA CYS A 160 -4.93 -0.84 11.00
C CYS A 160 -3.61 -1.51 10.61
N TYR A 161 -2.95 -2.11 11.60
CA TYR A 161 -1.70 -2.83 11.45
C TYR A 161 -1.81 -4.23 12.03
N LEU A 162 -1.18 -5.19 11.37
CA LEU A 162 -1.03 -6.56 11.83
C LEU A 162 0.43 -6.99 11.68
N GLY A 163 1.04 -7.48 12.75
CA GLY A 163 2.43 -7.90 12.72
C GLY A 163 2.68 -9.24 13.41
N ALA A 164 3.67 -9.97 12.93
CA ALA A 164 4.12 -11.24 13.51
C ALA A 164 5.58 -11.47 13.16
N ILE A 165 6.18 -12.49 13.78
CA ILE A 165 7.52 -12.95 13.43
C ILE A 165 7.38 -14.32 12.79
N LEU A 166 7.74 -14.38 11.51
CA LEU A 166 7.73 -15.62 10.75
C LEU A 166 9.13 -16.23 10.72
N GLN A 167 9.19 -17.55 10.69
CA GLN A 167 10.37 -18.29 10.30
C GLN A 167 10.24 -18.55 8.79
N ILE A 168 11.09 -17.94 7.97
CA ILE A 168 11.11 -18.13 6.51
C ILE A 168 12.42 -18.80 6.15
N ASN A 169 12.37 -20.07 5.74
CA ASN A 169 13.54 -20.90 5.41
C ASN A 169 14.67 -20.84 6.46
N GLY A 170 14.30 -20.86 7.75
CA GLY A 170 15.29 -20.80 8.83
C GLY A 170 15.76 -19.39 9.22
N VAL A 171 15.25 -18.33 8.58
CA VAL A 171 15.50 -16.94 8.97
C VAL A 171 14.30 -16.37 9.73
N PRO A 172 14.47 -15.81 10.94
CA PRO A 172 13.41 -15.09 11.63
C PRO A 172 13.18 -13.73 10.96
N VAL A 173 11.95 -13.45 10.54
CA VAL A 173 11.56 -12.26 9.78
C VAL A 173 10.43 -11.54 10.51
N SER A 174 10.67 -10.29 10.86
CA SER A 174 9.64 -9.41 11.42
C SER A 174 8.76 -8.90 10.29
N THR A 175 7.49 -9.26 10.34
CA THR A 175 6.52 -8.96 9.29
C THR A 175 5.50 -7.94 9.78
N MET A 176 5.12 -7.01 8.91
CA MET A 176 4.12 -5.99 9.22
C MET A 176 3.27 -5.70 8.00
N LEU A 177 1.97 -5.94 8.14
CA LEU A 177 0.94 -5.65 7.16
C LEU A 177 0.19 -4.38 7.61
N THR A 178 0.07 -3.42 6.70
CA THR A 178 -0.62 -2.15 6.93
C THR A 178 -1.87 -2.04 6.04
N VAL A 179 -2.97 -1.55 6.62
CA VAL A 179 -4.16 -1.11 5.86
C VAL A 179 -4.20 0.41 5.93
N ASN A 180 -3.83 1.10 4.85
CA ASN A 180 -3.86 2.55 4.76
C ASN A 180 -5.22 3.01 4.22
N ALA A 181 -6.08 3.50 5.09
CA ALA A 181 -7.48 3.80 4.75
C ALA A 181 -7.98 5.07 5.42
N GLY A 182 -8.51 6.01 4.64
CA GLY A 182 -9.23 7.18 5.14
C GLY A 182 -10.69 6.89 5.48
N LEU A 183 -11.21 7.60 6.48
CA LEU A 183 -12.62 7.55 6.87
C LEU A 183 -13.53 7.92 5.70
N GLY A 184 -14.72 7.31 5.65
CA GLY A 184 -15.76 7.73 4.70
C GLY A 184 -15.59 7.22 3.27
N GLY A 185 -14.68 6.27 3.02
CA GLY A 185 -14.38 5.82 1.65
C GLY A 185 -13.61 6.86 0.84
N LEU A 186 -12.85 7.73 1.53
CA LEU A 186 -12.10 8.81 0.87
C LEU A 186 -10.87 8.32 0.10
N GLY A 187 -10.39 7.11 0.32
CA GLY A 187 -9.19 6.58 -0.32
C GLY A 187 -8.04 6.40 0.69
N PRO A 188 -6.78 6.42 0.24
CA PRO A 188 -5.64 6.11 1.10
C PRO A 188 -5.32 7.22 2.12
N ASN A 189 -4.77 6.81 3.26
CA ASN A 189 -4.04 7.65 4.21
C ASN A 189 -2.72 6.93 4.51
N GLU A 190 -1.63 7.39 3.89
CA GLU A 190 -0.36 6.67 3.70
C GLU A 190 0.80 7.30 4.45
N ASP A 191 0.52 8.17 5.44
CA ASP A 191 1.53 8.67 6.38
C ASP A 191 2.34 7.55 7.05
N THR A 192 1.76 6.36 7.11
CA THR A 192 2.36 5.17 7.69
C THR A 192 2.59 4.06 6.66
N GLU A 193 2.80 4.38 5.39
CA GLU A 193 3.24 3.42 4.37
C GLU A 193 4.64 2.85 4.69
N GLY A 194 5.07 1.81 3.98
CA GLY A 194 6.43 1.29 4.03
C GLY A 194 6.85 0.87 5.43
N ASN A 195 7.93 1.47 5.95
CA ASN A 195 8.39 1.25 7.33
C ASN A 195 8.52 2.56 8.12
N VAL A 196 7.59 3.48 7.93
CA VAL A 196 7.49 4.73 8.69
C VAL A 196 7.08 4.47 10.15
N PRO A 197 7.92 4.79 11.16
CA PRO A 197 7.66 4.46 12.57
C PRO A 197 6.88 5.55 13.31
N VAL A 198 5.69 5.89 12.83
CA VAL A 198 4.82 6.93 13.43
C VAL A 198 3.67 6.30 14.24
N GLY A 199 3.29 6.94 15.36
CA GLY A 199 2.12 6.57 16.14
C GLY A 199 2.10 5.11 16.59
N ASN A 200 0.93 4.49 16.49
CA ASN A 200 0.72 3.07 16.80
C ASN A 200 1.55 2.13 15.91
N LYS A 201 1.84 2.51 14.65
CA LYS A 201 2.76 1.74 13.80
C LYS A 201 4.16 1.72 14.40
N GLY A 202 4.63 2.86 14.91
CA GLY A 202 5.91 2.95 15.61
C GLY A 202 6.00 2.03 16.82
N LEU A 203 4.92 1.89 17.59
CA LEU A 203 4.83 0.96 18.74
C LEU A 203 4.90 -0.50 18.28
N LEU A 204 4.17 -0.85 17.23
CA LEU A 204 4.23 -2.20 16.65
C LEU A 204 5.63 -2.52 16.13
N MET A 205 6.26 -1.56 15.44
CA MET A 205 7.64 -1.71 14.97
C MET A 205 8.65 -1.88 16.11
N ASP A 206 8.43 -1.26 17.28
CA ASP A 206 9.26 -1.51 18.47
C ASP A 206 9.12 -2.94 18.98
N ILE A 207 7.88 -3.45 19.06
CA ILE A 207 7.60 -4.83 19.48
C ILE A 207 8.28 -5.84 18.54
N LEU A 208 8.22 -5.58 17.24
CA LEU A 208 8.80 -6.44 16.21
C LEU A 208 10.31 -6.18 15.98
N GLY A 209 10.90 -5.17 16.63
CA GLY A 209 12.28 -4.75 16.41
C GLY A 209 12.57 -4.15 15.02
N MET A 210 11.55 -3.81 14.23
CA MET A 210 11.69 -3.42 12.81
C MET A 210 12.38 -2.07 12.57
N LYS A 211 12.48 -1.20 13.58
CA LYS A 211 13.14 0.12 13.41
C LYS A 211 14.63 0.02 13.10
N THR A 212 15.24 -1.13 13.38
CA THR A 212 16.68 -1.36 13.22
C THR A 212 16.99 -2.57 12.35
N LEU A 213 16.05 -2.98 11.49
CA LEU A 213 16.25 -4.12 10.59
C LEU A 213 16.39 -3.68 9.13
N PRO A 214 17.28 -4.34 8.36
CA PRO A 214 17.18 -4.28 6.90
C PRO A 214 15.82 -4.83 6.48
N THR A 215 15.06 -4.06 5.71
CA THR A 215 13.63 -4.28 5.47
C THR A 215 13.34 -4.39 3.97
N ILE A 216 12.61 -5.41 3.56
CA ILE A 216 11.99 -5.48 2.24
C ILE A 216 10.62 -4.84 2.34
N ILE A 217 10.33 -3.86 1.49
CA ILE A 217 9.00 -3.27 1.35
C ILE A 217 8.38 -3.81 0.06
N ILE A 218 7.18 -4.37 0.16
CA ILE A 218 6.42 -4.90 -0.96
C ILE A 218 5.39 -3.86 -1.39
N GLU A 219 5.53 -3.42 -2.64
CA GLU A 219 4.75 -2.38 -3.26
C GLU A 219 3.92 -2.89 -4.45
N SER A 220 3.10 -1.98 -4.95
CA SER A 220 2.07 -2.16 -5.96
C SER A 220 2.46 -2.89 -7.25
N LYS A 221 1.43 -3.32 -7.98
CA LYS A 221 1.50 -3.65 -9.41
C LYS A 221 1.03 -2.43 -10.21
N ALA A 222 1.90 -1.79 -10.95
CA ALA A 222 1.63 -0.47 -11.52
C ALA A 222 1.88 -0.39 -13.04
N TYR A 223 1.21 0.55 -13.69
CA TYR A 223 1.63 1.10 -14.96
C TYR A 223 2.29 2.45 -14.70
N VAL A 224 3.52 2.60 -15.19
CA VAL A 224 4.31 3.82 -15.05
C VAL A 224 4.63 4.35 -16.44
N PRO A 225 4.02 5.46 -16.90
CA PRO A 225 4.23 5.98 -18.25
C PRO A 225 5.69 6.24 -18.61
N PHE A 226 6.52 6.59 -17.62
CA PHE A 226 7.94 6.82 -17.79
C PHE A 226 8.72 5.56 -18.21
N TRP A 227 8.23 4.36 -17.87
CA TRP A 227 8.89 3.08 -18.20
C TRP A 227 8.27 2.35 -19.39
N LYS A 228 7.34 2.99 -20.12
CA LYS A 228 6.56 2.34 -21.19
C LYS A 228 7.38 1.70 -22.31
N GLU A 229 8.60 2.20 -22.57
CA GLU A 229 9.50 1.68 -23.61
C GLU A 229 10.43 0.58 -23.09
N VAL A 230 10.49 0.39 -21.75
CA VAL A 230 11.34 -0.60 -21.07
C VAL A 230 10.53 -1.83 -20.64
N ILE A 231 9.26 -1.63 -20.32
CA ILE A 231 8.38 -2.66 -19.76
C ILE A 231 7.45 -3.20 -20.85
N GLU A 232 7.82 -4.35 -21.42
CA GLU A 232 7.06 -5.03 -22.48
C GLU A 232 6.07 -6.08 -21.95
N ASN A 233 6.33 -6.64 -20.76
CA ASN A 233 5.49 -7.60 -20.06
C ASN A 233 5.53 -7.30 -18.54
N THR A 234 4.84 -8.10 -17.72
CA THR A 234 4.87 -7.93 -16.27
C THR A 234 6.29 -8.16 -15.74
N THR A 235 6.89 -7.11 -15.18
CA THR A 235 8.29 -7.09 -14.77
C THR A 235 8.41 -6.64 -13.32
N LEU A 236 9.21 -7.34 -12.51
CA LEU A 236 9.52 -6.92 -11.15
C LEU A 236 10.37 -5.64 -11.19
N ILE A 237 9.99 -4.66 -10.38
CA ILE A 237 10.73 -3.41 -10.23
C ILE A 237 11.34 -3.36 -8.84
N VAL A 238 12.66 -3.32 -8.80
CA VAL A 238 13.43 -3.19 -7.55
C VAL A 238 13.95 -1.76 -7.43
N ARG A 239 13.63 -1.10 -6.32
CA ARG A 239 13.98 0.30 -6.07
C ARG A 239 14.74 0.42 -4.76
N ALA A 240 15.99 0.87 -4.86
CA ALA A 240 16.81 1.29 -3.73
C ALA A 240 17.71 2.44 -4.18
N ASN A 241 17.53 3.62 -3.59
CA ASN A 241 18.40 4.75 -3.80
C ASN A 241 19.80 4.48 -3.21
N GLN A 242 20.84 4.65 -4.01
CA GLN A 242 22.22 4.36 -3.58
C GLN A 242 22.72 5.28 -2.47
N GLU A 243 22.16 6.49 -2.33
CA GLU A 243 22.57 7.47 -1.31
C GLU A 243 21.79 7.28 0.00
N HIS A 244 20.51 6.94 -0.08
CA HIS A 244 19.60 7.03 1.06
C HIS A 244 19.05 5.69 1.56
N ASP A 245 18.90 4.68 0.71
CA ASP A 245 18.17 3.45 1.02
C ASP A 245 19.13 2.30 1.42
N ASN A 246 18.63 1.08 1.57
CA ASN A 246 19.49 -0.08 1.78
C ASN A 246 19.74 -0.80 0.44
N SER A 247 20.79 -0.38 -0.28
CA SER A 247 21.09 -0.96 -1.60
C SER A 247 21.44 -2.45 -1.54
N VAL A 248 21.96 -2.96 -0.42
CA VAL A 248 22.21 -4.41 -0.22
C VAL A 248 20.91 -5.21 -0.29
N VAL A 249 19.81 -4.70 0.30
CA VAL A 249 18.49 -5.33 0.19
C VAL A 249 18.01 -5.31 -1.27
N GLY A 250 18.21 -4.18 -1.96
CA GLY A 250 17.89 -4.04 -3.39
C GLY A 250 18.64 -5.06 -4.26
N ASP A 251 19.96 -5.18 -4.08
CA ASP A 251 20.78 -6.15 -4.81
C ASP A 251 20.29 -7.59 -4.59
N CYS A 252 19.93 -7.94 -3.35
CA CYS A 252 19.43 -9.29 -3.04
C CYS A 252 18.07 -9.56 -3.71
N LEU A 253 17.18 -8.57 -3.79
CA LEU A 253 15.91 -8.69 -4.50
C LEU A 253 16.11 -8.87 -6.01
N ALA A 254 17.01 -8.09 -6.60
CA ALA A 254 17.35 -8.19 -8.02
C ALA A 254 17.95 -9.56 -8.36
N ALA A 255 18.98 -9.97 -7.62
CA ALA A 255 19.62 -11.27 -7.80
C ALA A 255 18.65 -12.44 -7.57
N ALA A 256 17.72 -12.31 -6.61
CA ALA A 256 16.68 -13.30 -6.39
C ALA A 256 15.75 -13.44 -7.61
N ALA A 257 15.25 -12.33 -8.15
CA ALA A 257 14.40 -12.32 -9.32
C ALA A 257 15.11 -12.94 -10.54
N GLU A 258 16.37 -12.55 -10.78
CA GLU A 258 17.19 -13.10 -11.87
C GLU A 258 17.41 -14.61 -11.71
N SER A 259 17.70 -15.07 -10.49
CA SER A 259 17.92 -16.50 -10.21
C SER A 259 16.68 -17.36 -10.44
N LEU A 260 15.50 -16.76 -10.29
CA LEU A 260 14.20 -17.40 -10.55
C LEU A 260 13.75 -17.28 -12.01
N GLY A 261 14.52 -16.54 -12.84
CA GLY A 261 14.19 -16.30 -14.25
C GLY A 261 13.05 -15.29 -14.45
N TYR A 262 12.75 -14.46 -13.44
CA TYR A 262 11.73 -13.41 -13.57
C TYR A 262 12.33 -12.15 -14.21
N PRO A 263 11.58 -11.46 -15.09
CA PRO A 263 11.99 -10.15 -15.58
C PRO A 263 12.13 -9.18 -14.41
N VAL A 264 13.27 -8.48 -14.34
CA VAL A 264 13.54 -7.47 -13.32
C VAL A 264 14.13 -6.22 -13.94
N TYR A 265 13.69 -5.06 -13.45
CA TYR A 265 14.23 -3.76 -13.82
C TYR A 265 14.57 -2.93 -12.58
N LEU A 266 15.76 -2.34 -12.61
CA LEU A 266 16.28 -1.47 -11.55
C LEU A 266 16.36 -0.04 -12.10
N PRO A 267 15.44 0.85 -11.74
CA PRO A 267 15.54 2.25 -12.11
C PRO A 267 16.85 2.86 -11.57
N PRO A 268 17.56 3.73 -12.32
CA PRO A 268 18.89 4.19 -11.95
C PRO A 268 18.93 5.13 -10.73
N ASN A 269 17.85 5.90 -10.48
CA ASN A 269 17.77 6.82 -9.36
C ASN A 269 16.32 6.85 -8.81
N PRO A 270 15.87 5.77 -8.15
CA PRO A 270 14.55 5.74 -7.55
C PRO A 270 14.50 6.64 -6.31
N TYR A 271 13.35 7.21 -6.01
CA TYR A 271 13.11 8.03 -4.81
C TYR A 271 14.20 9.10 -4.56
N PRO A 272 14.38 10.04 -5.50
CA PRO A 272 15.32 11.15 -5.32
C PRO A 272 14.77 12.11 -4.26
N ARG A 273 15.08 11.82 -2.99
CA ARG A 273 14.60 12.57 -1.83
C ARG A 273 14.90 14.06 -2.00
N ARG A 274 13.84 14.86 -2.02
CA ARG A 274 13.93 16.32 -2.12
C ARG A 274 12.92 16.95 -1.17
N SER A 275 13.42 17.51 -0.06
CA SER A 275 12.57 18.23 0.88
C SER A 275 11.78 19.33 0.17
N GLY A 276 10.47 19.39 0.47
CA GLY A 276 9.52 20.29 -0.14
C GLY A 276 8.93 19.84 -1.48
N ALA A 277 9.37 18.72 -2.07
CA ALA A 277 8.87 18.27 -3.38
C ALA A 277 7.36 18.03 -3.38
N LEU A 278 6.84 17.31 -2.37
CA LEU A 278 5.40 17.06 -2.25
C LEU A 278 4.62 18.35 -1.97
N LYS A 279 5.21 19.27 -1.20
CA LYS A 279 4.61 20.57 -0.91
C LYS A 279 4.48 21.43 -2.17
N GLU A 280 5.53 21.48 -2.98
CA GLU A 280 5.52 22.16 -4.28
C GLU A 280 4.48 21.55 -5.22
N ALA A 281 4.41 20.21 -5.29
CA ALA A 281 3.39 19.52 -6.09
C ALA A 281 1.97 19.83 -5.60
N THR A 282 1.76 19.85 -4.28
CA THR A 282 0.48 20.21 -3.64
C THR A 282 0.07 21.64 -4.01
N GLN A 283 1.01 22.60 -3.94
CA GLN A 283 0.78 23.99 -4.33
C GLN A 283 0.46 24.13 -5.82
N ALA A 284 1.17 23.40 -6.69
CA ALA A 284 0.92 23.40 -8.13
C ALA A 284 -0.48 22.87 -8.46
N ILE A 285 -0.94 21.79 -7.80
CA ILE A 285 -2.30 21.28 -7.95
C ILE A 285 -3.32 22.29 -7.40
N GLY A 286 -3.04 22.90 -6.25
CA GLY A 286 -3.87 23.96 -5.67
C GLY A 286 -4.10 25.12 -6.64
N GLN A 287 -3.05 25.55 -7.35
CA GLN A 287 -3.18 26.60 -8.37
C GLN A 287 -4.08 26.17 -9.54
N LYS A 288 -3.97 24.93 -10.02
CA LYS A 288 -4.87 24.40 -11.06
C LYS A 288 -6.34 24.42 -10.61
N ILE A 289 -6.60 24.07 -9.34
CA ILE A 289 -7.95 24.12 -8.75
C ILE A 289 -8.48 25.57 -8.74
N ILE A 290 -7.65 26.53 -8.32
CA ILE A 290 -7.98 27.96 -8.33
C ILE A 290 -8.32 28.44 -9.74
N ASP A 291 -7.50 28.07 -10.73
CA ASP A 291 -7.71 28.47 -12.12
C ASP A 291 -9.01 27.90 -12.69
N LEU A 292 -9.31 26.62 -12.42
CA LEU A 292 -10.59 25.99 -12.79
C LEU A 292 -11.77 26.67 -12.08
N GLY A 293 -11.66 26.98 -10.79
CA GLY A 293 -12.69 27.70 -10.05
C GLY A 293 -12.97 29.10 -10.61
N ASN A 294 -11.92 29.84 -10.95
CA ASN A 294 -12.03 31.16 -11.58
C ASN A 294 -12.68 31.10 -12.97
N ARG A 295 -12.34 30.09 -13.77
CA ARG A 295 -12.98 29.83 -15.07
C ARG A 295 -14.46 29.50 -14.87
N PHE A 296 -14.78 28.64 -13.91
CA PHE A 296 -16.15 28.23 -13.63
C PHE A 296 -17.03 29.41 -13.21
N ALA A 297 -16.51 30.29 -12.34
CA ALA A 297 -17.24 31.48 -11.88
C ALA A 297 -17.58 32.48 -13.00
N LYS A 298 -16.82 32.48 -14.10
CA LYS A 298 -17.03 33.34 -15.27
C LYS A 298 -17.82 32.67 -16.38
N ALA A 299 -18.01 31.35 -16.33
CA ALA A 299 -18.67 30.59 -17.38
C ALA A 299 -20.16 30.97 -17.46
N ASP A 300 -20.66 31.19 -18.68
CA ASP A 300 -22.03 31.66 -18.88
C ASP A 300 -22.96 30.50 -19.21
N ASN A 301 -22.62 29.72 -20.24
CA ASN A 301 -23.44 28.62 -20.71
C ASN A 301 -23.15 27.29 -20.00
N CYS A 302 -24.09 26.34 -20.12
CA CYS A 302 -24.00 25.03 -19.49
C CYS A 302 -22.86 24.16 -20.04
N GLY A 303 -22.51 24.30 -21.32
CA GLY A 303 -21.43 23.53 -21.94
C GLY A 303 -20.08 23.85 -21.33
N GLU A 304 -19.77 25.14 -21.16
CA GLU A 304 -18.55 25.61 -20.49
C GLU A 304 -18.48 25.13 -19.04
N LYS A 305 -19.58 25.31 -18.28
CA LYS A 305 -19.67 24.86 -16.88
C LYS A 305 -19.42 23.35 -16.77
N ASN A 306 -20.05 22.56 -17.64
CA ASN A 306 -19.87 21.11 -17.68
C ASN A 306 -18.45 20.70 -18.06
N ALA A 307 -17.83 21.36 -19.06
CA ALA A 307 -16.46 21.07 -19.46
C ALA A 307 -15.46 21.33 -18.33
N ILE A 308 -15.59 22.48 -17.64
CA ILE A 308 -14.73 22.83 -16.51
C ILE A 308 -14.93 21.87 -15.33
N ALA A 309 -16.18 21.49 -15.04
CA ALA A 309 -16.47 20.48 -14.02
C ALA A 309 -15.83 19.12 -14.38
N GLY A 310 -15.83 18.73 -15.66
CA GLY A 310 -15.15 17.53 -16.15
C GLY A 310 -13.62 17.59 -16.01
N GLU A 311 -13.01 18.74 -16.27
CA GLU A 311 -11.57 18.97 -16.03
C GLU A 311 -11.24 18.84 -14.53
N LEU A 312 -12.06 19.42 -13.65
CA LEU A 312 -11.89 19.29 -12.20
C LEU A 312 -12.03 17.84 -11.75
N ALA A 313 -13.04 17.11 -12.25
CA ALA A 313 -13.22 15.69 -11.95
C ALA A 313 -12.01 14.86 -12.41
N THR A 314 -11.42 15.19 -13.56
CA THR A 314 -10.19 14.53 -14.07
C THR A 314 -9.00 14.79 -13.14
N LEU A 315 -8.81 16.05 -12.70
CA LEU A 315 -7.77 16.42 -11.76
C LEU A 315 -7.91 15.66 -10.43
N VAL A 316 -9.12 15.59 -9.88
CA VAL A 316 -9.40 14.88 -8.63
C VAL A 316 -9.13 13.38 -8.77
N LYS A 317 -9.60 12.79 -9.87
CA LYS A 317 -9.52 11.35 -10.12
C LYS A 317 -8.11 10.85 -10.44
N HIS A 318 -7.30 11.65 -11.13
CA HIS A 318 -6.04 11.18 -11.71
C HIS A 318 -4.80 11.81 -11.09
N ASP A 319 -4.86 13.07 -10.62
CA ASP A 319 -3.66 13.76 -10.15
C ASP A 319 -3.61 13.91 -8.62
N LEU A 320 -4.77 14.10 -7.95
CA LEU A 320 -4.79 14.36 -6.50
C LEU A 320 -4.22 13.21 -5.67
N GLY A 321 -4.34 11.96 -6.13
CA GLY A 321 -3.73 10.81 -5.45
C GLY A 321 -2.24 10.99 -5.19
N GLY A 322 -1.52 11.70 -6.07
CA GLY A 322 -0.09 11.98 -5.91
C GLY A 322 0.28 13.06 -4.91
N VAL A 323 -0.68 13.71 -4.26
CA VAL A 323 -0.41 14.78 -3.29
C VAL A 323 -1.19 14.67 -1.98
N VAL A 324 -2.27 13.88 -1.92
CA VAL A 324 -3.09 13.75 -0.70
C VAL A 324 -2.74 12.55 0.16
N PHE A 325 -1.99 11.60 -0.38
CA PHE A 325 -1.74 10.31 0.26
C PHE A 325 -0.89 10.42 1.53
N MET A 326 0.09 11.34 1.53
CA MET A 326 1.07 11.49 2.60
C MET A 326 1.31 12.96 2.96
N SER A 327 1.65 13.20 4.22
CA SER A 327 2.02 14.49 4.78
C SER A 327 3.38 14.95 4.28
N ASN A 328 3.51 16.26 4.00
CA ASN A 328 4.74 16.84 3.49
C ASN A 328 5.98 16.54 4.36
N GLY A 329 5.87 16.69 5.68
CA GLY A 329 7.01 16.46 6.58
C GLY A 329 7.38 14.99 6.73
N VAL A 330 6.48 14.07 6.40
CA VAL A 330 6.78 12.63 6.30
C VAL A 330 7.52 12.38 5.00
N ASN A 331 6.95 12.80 3.87
CA ASN A 331 7.54 12.62 2.54
C ASN A 331 8.96 13.21 2.41
N ASP A 332 9.24 14.34 3.06
CA ASP A 332 10.57 14.95 3.10
C ASP A 332 11.68 14.02 3.62
N ILE A 333 11.33 13.01 4.43
CA ILE A 333 12.27 12.07 5.05
C ILE A 333 12.24 10.71 4.34
N VAL A 334 11.05 10.20 4.03
CA VAL A 334 10.88 8.80 3.59
C VAL A 334 10.50 8.65 2.11
N ASP A 335 10.34 9.77 1.40
CA ASP A 335 9.87 9.83 0.00
C ASP A 335 8.51 9.12 -0.19
N HIS A 336 8.11 8.91 -1.45
CA HIS A 336 6.79 8.38 -1.82
C HIS A 336 6.54 6.94 -1.36
N GLY A 337 7.57 6.11 -1.14
CA GLY A 337 7.39 4.70 -0.76
C GLY A 337 7.52 4.40 0.74
N GLY A 338 7.55 5.44 1.59
CA GLY A 338 7.65 5.26 3.04
C GLY A 338 8.94 4.57 3.49
N LEU A 339 10.08 4.81 2.82
CA LEU A 339 11.37 4.19 3.12
C LEU A 339 12.12 4.98 4.20
N LEU A 340 12.17 4.44 5.42
CA LEU A 340 13.05 4.99 6.45
C LEU A 340 14.52 4.90 5.98
N PRO A 341 15.28 6.01 5.94
CA PRO A 341 16.63 6.01 5.40
C PRO A 341 17.55 4.93 6.00
N GLY A 342 18.32 4.27 5.13
CA GLY A 342 19.25 3.18 5.45
C GLY A 342 18.60 1.81 5.67
N THR A 343 17.28 1.75 5.85
CA THR A 343 16.65 0.50 6.30
C THR A 343 16.17 -0.38 5.17
N ALA A 344 15.65 0.18 4.07
CA ALA A 344 14.78 -0.58 3.18
C ALA A 344 15.17 -0.52 1.71
N ALA A 345 14.65 -1.50 0.96
CA ALA A 345 14.47 -1.44 -0.49
C ALA A 345 13.06 -1.91 -0.84
N VAL A 346 12.56 -1.48 -1.98
CA VAL A 346 11.21 -1.77 -2.46
C VAL A 346 11.25 -2.82 -3.58
N ILE A 347 10.34 -3.79 -3.53
CA ILE A 347 9.96 -4.65 -4.66
C ILE A 347 8.52 -4.34 -5.07
N SER A 348 8.31 -4.10 -6.35
CA SER A 348 7.01 -3.85 -6.99
C SER A 348 6.96 -4.59 -8.32
N SER A 349 5.90 -4.42 -9.10
CA SER A 349 5.84 -4.92 -10.48
C SER A 349 5.26 -3.86 -11.40
N ALA A 350 5.72 -3.83 -12.65
CA ALA A 350 5.20 -2.95 -13.68
C ALA A 350 4.55 -3.75 -14.79
N VAL A 351 3.47 -3.21 -15.36
CA VAL A 351 2.79 -3.76 -16.54
C VAL A 351 3.06 -2.91 -17.78
N SER A 352 2.90 -3.52 -18.95
CA SER A 352 3.12 -2.85 -20.22
C SER A 352 2.01 -1.86 -20.58
N LYS A 353 2.28 -1.06 -21.61
CA LYS A 353 1.29 -0.14 -22.20
C LYS A 353 0.10 -0.88 -22.79
N GLU A 354 0.33 -2.03 -23.41
CA GLU A 354 -0.70 -2.88 -23.99
C GLU A 354 -1.63 -3.39 -22.89
N TYR A 355 -1.07 -3.87 -21.77
CA TYR A 355 -1.84 -4.31 -20.62
C TYR A 355 -2.76 -3.20 -20.11
N ILE A 356 -2.23 -2.01 -19.81
CA ILE A 356 -3.05 -0.96 -19.20
C ILE A 356 -4.10 -0.41 -20.17
N SER A 357 -3.83 -0.44 -21.48
CA SER A 357 -4.82 -0.03 -22.49
C SER A 357 -6.07 -0.91 -22.46
N HIS A 358 -5.89 -2.21 -22.21
CA HIS A 358 -6.97 -3.19 -22.10
C HIS A 358 -7.65 -3.17 -20.72
N HIS A 359 -6.86 -3.24 -19.65
CA HIS A 359 -7.38 -3.42 -18.29
C HIS A 359 -7.74 -2.11 -17.57
N GLN A 360 -7.19 -0.97 -18.00
CA GLN A 360 -7.38 0.38 -17.43
C GLN A 360 -6.90 0.56 -15.99
N ILE A 361 -6.92 -0.49 -15.16
CA ILE A 361 -6.37 -0.56 -13.81
C ILE A 361 -5.66 -1.92 -13.70
N PRO A 362 -4.42 -1.99 -13.17
CA PRO A 362 -3.77 -3.25 -12.89
C PRO A 362 -4.59 -4.15 -11.95
N MET A 363 -4.41 -5.46 -12.07
CA MET A 363 -5.06 -6.45 -11.22
C MET A 363 -4.03 -7.53 -10.88
N LEU A 364 -4.12 -8.05 -9.66
CA LEU A 364 -3.29 -9.16 -9.21
C LEU A 364 -3.87 -10.49 -9.67
N THR A 365 -2.98 -11.39 -10.02
CA THR A 365 -3.24 -12.79 -10.33
C THR A 365 -2.49 -13.68 -9.34
N ASP A 366 -2.84 -14.96 -9.27
CA ASP A 366 -2.11 -15.91 -8.44
C ASP A 366 -0.63 -16.03 -8.85
N ASP A 367 -0.35 -15.89 -10.16
CA ASP A 367 1.01 -15.88 -10.71
C ASP A 367 1.80 -14.66 -10.22
N ASP A 368 1.17 -13.47 -10.15
CA ASP A 368 1.81 -12.29 -9.57
C ASP A 368 2.17 -12.56 -8.10
N LEU A 369 1.22 -13.06 -7.30
CA LEU A 369 1.44 -13.34 -5.88
C LEU A 369 2.55 -14.38 -5.66
N GLU A 370 2.63 -15.40 -6.52
CA GLU A 370 3.71 -16.39 -6.46
C GLU A 370 5.06 -15.78 -6.85
N MET A 371 5.11 -14.97 -7.92
CA MET A 371 6.32 -14.28 -8.37
C MET A 371 6.92 -13.39 -7.26
N TYR A 372 6.08 -12.58 -6.59
CA TYR A 372 6.53 -11.79 -5.44
C TYR A 372 7.00 -12.67 -4.29
N ALA A 373 6.18 -13.64 -3.86
CA ALA A 373 6.48 -14.48 -2.71
C ALA A 373 7.79 -15.26 -2.88
N GLN A 374 8.00 -15.90 -4.03
CA GLN A 374 9.23 -16.64 -4.33
C GLN A 374 10.45 -15.73 -4.32
N THR A 375 10.35 -14.56 -4.99
CA THR A 375 11.46 -13.60 -5.03
C THR A 375 11.84 -13.13 -3.64
N ILE A 376 10.86 -12.79 -2.79
CA ILE A 376 11.10 -12.36 -1.41
C ILE A 376 11.76 -13.47 -0.59
N VAL A 377 11.26 -14.70 -0.67
CA VAL A 377 11.83 -15.83 0.09
C VAL A 377 13.29 -16.10 -0.32
N VAL A 378 13.61 -16.04 -1.61
CA VAL A 378 15.00 -16.20 -2.10
C VAL A 378 15.86 -15.01 -1.68
N ALA A 379 15.34 -13.78 -1.76
CA ALA A 379 16.06 -12.58 -1.35
C ALA A 379 16.40 -12.57 0.14
N ILE A 380 15.50 -13.03 1.01
CA ILE A 380 15.74 -13.16 2.46
C ILE A 380 16.92 -14.11 2.73
N ASN A 381 16.98 -15.24 2.02
CA ASN A 381 18.09 -16.18 2.13
C ASN A 381 19.42 -15.57 1.64
N MET A 382 19.39 -14.84 0.53
CA MET A 382 20.59 -14.14 0.02
C MET A 382 21.06 -13.07 1.01
N LEU A 383 20.12 -12.28 1.55
CA LEU A 383 20.38 -11.21 2.52
C LEU A 383 21.02 -11.77 3.81
N GLN A 384 20.70 -12.99 4.21
CA GLN A 384 21.32 -13.65 5.37
C GLN A 384 22.85 -13.67 5.31
N SER A 385 23.42 -13.85 4.11
CA SER A 385 24.88 -13.84 3.91
C SER A 385 25.49 -12.44 3.92
N ARG A 386 24.66 -11.39 3.76
CA ARG A 386 25.06 -9.98 3.65
C ARG A 386 24.51 -9.09 4.78
N PHE A 387 24.04 -9.67 5.88
CA PHE A 387 23.43 -8.91 6.99
C PHE A 387 24.35 -7.82 7.53
N SER A 388 25.63 -8.11 7.72
CA SER A 388 26.58 -7.11 8.25
C SER A 388 26.75 -5.91 7.32
N GLU A 389 26.70 -6.10 6.00
CA GLU A 389 26.73 -5.02 5.02
C GLU A 389 25.45 -4.18 5.08
N ALA A 390 24.29 -4.85 5.10
CA ALA A 390 22.99 -4.19 5.16
C ALA A 390 22.82 -3.38 6.45
N GLU A 391 23.25 -3.93 7.60
CA GLU A 391 23.24 -3.21 8.87
C GLU A 391 24.22 -2.02 8.91
N CYS A 392 25.32 -2.09 8.15
CA CYS A 392 26.26 -0.97 8.05
C CYS A 392 25.59 0.23 7.38
N LEU A 393 24.92 0.01 6.24
CA LEU A 393 24.16 1.05 5.54
C LEU A 393 23.04 1.63 6.42
N LEU A 394 22.35 0.76 7.18
CA LEU A 394 21.32 1.20 8.13
C LEU A 394 21.90 2.19 9.14
N ARG A 395 23.04 1.88 9.76
CA ARG A 395 23.68 2.76 10.75
C ARG A 395 24.23 4.04 10.12
N GLU A 396 24.80 3.96 8.93
CA GLU A 396 25.39 5.11 8.23
C GLU A 396 24.36 6.15 7.81
N ARG A 397 23.14 5.70 7.48
CA ARG A 397 22.09 6.53 6.88
C ARG A 397 20.92 6.79 7.84
N ALA A 398 21.00 6.31 9.08
CA ALA A 398 19.96 6.49 10.08
C ALA A 398 19.67 7.97 10.31
N ILE A 399 18.37 8.30 10.38
CA ILE A 399 17.93 9.64 10.77
C ILE A 399 18.05 9.84 12.28
N ASP A 400 18.22 11.09 12.71
CA ASP A 400 18.28 11.41 14.13
C ASP A 400 16.89 11.49 14.79
N ASN A 401 16.89 11.57 16.13
CA ASN A 401 15.66 11.68 16.92
C ASN A 401 14.89 12.97 16.67
N LEU A 402 15.53 14.05 16.21
CA LEU A 402 14.87 15.32 15.92
C LEU A 402 14.08 15.21 14.61
N GLN A 403 14.67 14.59 13.59
CA GLN A 403 14.02 14.26 12.32
C GLN A 403 12.83 13.33 12.55
N LEU A 404 13.02 12.26 13.34
CA LEU A 404 11.94 11.36 13.71
C LEU A 404 10.80 12.10 14.45
N ALA A 405 11.13 12.96 15.42
CA ALA A 405 10.12 13.75 16.13
C ALA A 405 9.40 14.75 15.21
N ALA A 406 10.10 15.34 14.23
CA ALA A 406 9.50 16.23 13.25
C ALA A 406 8.53 15.49 12.33
N MET A 407 8.90 14.29 11.86
CA MET A 407 8.06 13.40 11.07
C MET A 407 6.77 13.06 11.83
N THR A 408 6.90 12.58 13.06
CA THR A 408 5.75 12.20 13.92
C THR A 408 4.82 13.39 14.16
N ARG A 409 5.36 14.59 14.41
CA ARG A 409 4.53 15.79 14.53
C ARG A 409 3.80 16.11 13.23
N SER A 410 4.47 16.07 12.08
CA SER A 410 3.84 16.35 10.78
C SER A 410 2.66 15.43 10.50
N SER A 411 2.72 14.17 10.96
CA SER A 411 1.67 13.19 10.72
C SER A 411 0.53 13.27 11.73
N LEU A 412 0.85 13.31 13.02
CA LEU A 412 -0.18 13.21 14.08
C LEU A 412 -0.82 14.55 14.43
N THR A 413 -0.11 15.66 14.22
CA THR A 413 -0.64 16.99 14.48
C THR A 413 -0.85 17.68 13.14
N GLY A 414 -2.11 17.75 12.68
CA GLY A 414 -2.45 18.53 11.51
C GLY A 414 -1.90 19.96 11.65
N SER A 415 -1.39 20.55 10.57
CA SER A 415 -0.94 21.94 10.60
C SER A 415 -2.12 22.84 11.01
N ALA A 416 -2.00 23.46 12.18
CA ALA A 416 -2.96 24.42 12.69
C ALA A 416 -3.13 25.63 11.76
#